data_AF-A0A365NAQ0-F1
#
_entry.id   AF-A0A365NAQ0-F1
#
_cell.length_a   1.000
_cell.length_b   1.000
_cell.length_c   1.000
_cell.angle_alpha   90.00
_cell.angle_beta   90.00
_cell.angle_gamma   90.00
#
_symmetry.space_group_name_H-M   'P 1'
#
loop_
_entity.id
_entity.type
_entity.pdbx_description
1 polymer ?
#
loop_
_entity_poly.entity_id
_entity_poly.type
_entity_poly.pdbx_seq_one_letter_code
_entity_poly.pdbx_strand_id
1 'polypeptide(L)'
;MTTEDQDIILTAQCLCKAHTFTTKVPRSKLPLPASICHCTSCRNATGAMYNCNIDWPGSANEIRNSDLKHYKFTSNCEILFCGSCSCPMFWDSHYDDQPQSFGVFTGVLNNVNVDNFINFTRQIFVGDTIDGGVSPWLKNANGDGERPHRWMKKPEDGGELDEGWPAASEDARSDAPPATDIPIRCHCKGVDLVFRPGNVDFSTMEADAIPSFIEPKTHKHLATFDPCPSCRLSVGVDIMNWTFVMPQQIDFPEKTDGSDFPRNTLDLKSAVDNPNRDPRYGTLAIYPSSPDVQRYFCLRCSATVFYTVDDRPECIDVAVALLHAPEGARAEGILTWHLGAKMMGEWDFERGWRKDFAMSVKHASENWRIERGYSKTWRRIAFENEEKQD
;
A
#
# COMPACT_ATOMS: atom_id res chain seq x y z
N MET A 1 -5.44 37.26 19.83
CA MET A 1 -4.81 36.21 19.00
C MET A 1 -5.90 35.65 18.12
N THR A 2 -5.78 35.82 16.82
CA THR A 2 -6.72 35.21 15.89
C THR A 2 -6.44 33.71 15.86
N THR A 3 -7.41 32.89 15.45
CA THR A 3 -7.23 31.43 15.32
C THR A 3 -6.10 31.05 14.33
N GLU A 4 -5.69 31.98 13.47
CA GLU A 4 -4.60 31.83 12.50
C GLU A 4 -3.20 31.87 13.12
N ASP A 5 -3.05 32.47 14.31
CA ASP A 5 -1.76 32.61 15.01
C ASP A 5 -1.40 31.41 15.91
N GLN A 6 -2.27 30.39 15.98
CA GLN A 6 -2.06 29.24 16.86
C GLN A 6 -1.26 28.14 16.16
N ASP A 7 -0.18 27.68 16.79
CA ASP A 7 0.52 26.48 16.37
C ASP A 7 -0.38 25.24 16.50
N ILE A 8 -0.23 24.31 15.57
CA ILE A 8 -0.69 22.93 15.70
C ILE A 8 0.46 22.03 16.10
N ILE A 9 0.17 20.96 16.85
CA ILE A 9 1.14 19.91 17.11
C ILE A 9 1.05 18.88 15.99
N LEU A 10 2.13 18.76 15.23
CA LEU A 10 2.32 17.70 14.26
C LEU A 10 3.01 16.51 14.96
N THR A 11 2.38 15.35 14.91
CA THR A 11 2.93 14.11 15.50
C THR A 11 3.09 13.05 14.42
N ALA A 12 4.27 12.45 14.33
CA ALA A 12 4.55 11.26 13.53
C ALA A 12 4.82 10.07 14.46
N GLN A 13 4.14 8.95 14.27
CA GLN A 13 4.20 7.81 15.17
C GLN A 13 4.13 6.48 14.41
N CYS A 14 4.96 5.51 14.79
CA CYS A 14 4.88 4.16 14.24
C CYS A 14 3.77 3.32 14.89
N LEU A 15 3.39 2.20 14.27
CA LEU A 15 2.35 1.29 14.78
C LEU A 15 2.58 0.84 16.24
N CYS A 16 3.79 0.40 16.59
CA CYS A 16 4.11 -0.06 17.95
C CYS A 16 4.34 1.08 18.95
N LYS A 17 4.28 2.35 18.51
CA LYS A 17 4.50 3.57 19.31
C LYS A 17 5.89 3.74 19.92
N ALA A 18 6.83 2.83 19.65
CA ALA A 18 8.21 2.92 20.12
C ALA A 18 8.93 4.17 19.60
N HIS A 19 8.53 4.68 18.43
CA HIS A 19 9.01 5.95 17.90
C HIS A 19 7.83 6.91 17.74
N THR A 20 7.96 8.08 18.36
CA THR A 20 7.01 9.19 18.27
C THR A 20 7.82 10.48 18.18
N PHE A 21 7.57 11.27 17.15
CA PHE A 21 8.21 12.56 16.91
C PHE A 21 7.15 13.65 16.90
N THR A 22 7.45 14.80 17.50
CA THR A 22 6.49 15.91 17.59
C THR A 22 7.16 17.22 17.23
N THR A 23 6.44 18.08 16.51
CA THR A 23 6.90 19.45 16.22
C THR A 23 5.71 20.40 16.17
N LYS A 24 5.98 21.70 16.29
CA LYS A 24 4.98 22.76 16.16
C LYS A 24 4.99 23.31 14.74
N VAL A 25 3.80 23.47 14.17
CA VAL A 25 3.62 24.07 12.85
C VAL A 25 2.63 25.24 12.98
N PRO A 26 2.98 26.46 12.56
CA PRO A 26 2.03 27.57 12.53
C PRO A 26 0.86 27.26 11.61
N ARG A 27 -0.37 27.57 12.03
CA ARG A 27 -1.57 27.39 11.18
C ARG A 27 -1.49 28.10 9.82
N SER A 28 -0.80 29.23 9.76
CA SER A 28 -0.53 29.98 8.52
C SER A 28 0.35 29.24 7.49
N LYS A 29 0.96 28.11 7.86
CA LYS A 29 1.71 27.22 6.96
C LYS A 29 0.89 26.08 6.38
N LEU A 30 -0.39 25.99 6.73
CA LEU A 30 -1.29 24.97 6.20
C LEU A 30 -1.97 25.47 4.91
N PRO A 31 -2.30 24.57 3.96
CA PRO A 31 -2.02 23.13 3.96
C PRO A 31 -0.54 22.80 3.81
N LEU A 32 -0.09 21.67 4.38
CA LEU A 32 1.27 21.18 4.18
C LEU A 32 1.40 20.52 2.80
N PRO A 33 2.36 20.96 1.95
CA PRO A 33 2.51 20.39 0.62
C PRO A 33 3.05 18.97 0.68
N ALA A 34 2.38 18.05 -0.01
CA ALA A 34 2.79 16.66 -0.17
C ALA A 34 3.03 16.30 -1.64
N SER A 35 3.87 15.29 -1.85
CA SER A 35 4.10 14.66 -3.15
C SER A 35 3.74 13.18 -3.07
N ILE A 36 3.11 12.64 -4.12
CA ILE A 36 2.81 11.22 -4.26
C ILE A 36 3.80 10.63 -5.28
N CYS A 37 4.54 9.60 -4.90
CA CYS A 37 5.46 8.88 -5.78
C CYS A 37 4.90 7.49 -6.13
N HIS A 38 4.94 7.15 -7.41
CA HIS A 38 4.47 5.87 -7.93
C HIS A 38 5.60 4.97 -8.43
N CYS A 39 6.88 5.34 -8.29
CA CYS A 39 7.96 4.57 -8.89
C CYS A 39 8.00 3.12 -8.38
N THR A 40 8.45 2.19 -9.23
CA THR A 40 8.51 0.76 -8.89
C THR A 40 9.37 0.53 -7.66
N SER A 41 10.47 1.28 -7.50
CA SER A 41 11.34 1.17 -6.34
C SER A 41 10.63 1.54 -5.04
N CYS A 42 9.88 2.65 -5.01
CA CYS A 42 9.12 3.10 -3.86
C CYS A 42 8.06 2.07 -3.47
N ARG A 43 7.30 1.56 -4.45
CA ARG A 43 6.28 0.53 -4.25
C ARG A 43 6.86 -0.74 -3.63
N ASN A 44 8.00 -1.20 -4.16
CA ASN A 44 8.65 -2.42 -3.69
C ASN A 44 9.36 -2.26 -2.33
N ALA A 45 9.69 -1.03 -1.93
CA ALA A 45 10.39 -0.76 -0.69
C ALA A 45 9.44 -0.65 0.51
N THR A 46 8.18 -0.25 0.29
CA THR A 46 7.20 -0.11 1.38
C THR A 46 6.09 -1.16 1.33
N GLY A 47 5.79 -1.72 0.15
CA GLY A 47 4.66 -2.62 -0.06
C GLY A 47 3.36 -1.88 -0.38
N ALA A 48 3.36 -0.54 -0.42
CA ALA A 48 2.21 0.25 -0.85
C ALA A 48 2.26 0.60 -2.35
N MET A 49 1.10 0.76 -2.98
CA MET A 49 1.00 1.07 -4.42
C MET A 49 1.44 2.51 -4.79
N TYR A 50 1.73 3.31 -3.78
CA TYR A 50 2.28 4.66 -3.85
C TYR A 50 3.02 4.94 -2.54
N ASN A 51 3.80 6.01 -2.50
CA ASN A 51 4.29 6.60 -1.26
C ASN A 51 3.97 8.10 -1.27
N CYS A 52 3.73 8.68 -0.11
CA CYS A 52 3.54 10.12 -0.02
C CYS A 52 4.12 10.69 1.26
N ASN A 53 4.73 11.86 1.14
CA ASN A 53 5.39 12.55 2.23
C ASN A 53 5.14 14.05 2.16
N ILE A 54 5.30 14.69 3.32
CA ILE A 54 5.52 16.12 3.45
C ILE A 54 6.96 16.33 3.95
N ASP A 55 7.50 17.53 3.78
CA ASP A 55 8.75 17.90 4.44
C ASP A 55 8.52 17.97 5.96
N TRP A 56 9.39 17.34 6.75
CA TRP A 56 9.32 17.34 8.21
C TRP A 56 9.83 18.68 8.75
N PRO A 57 9.00 19.47 9.46
CA PRO A 57 9.40 20.78 9.95
C PRO A 57 10.07 20.73 11.34
N GLY A 58 10.27 19.53 11.91
CA GLY A 58 10.87 19.33 13.23
C GLY A 58 12.38 19.11 13.20
N SER A 59 12.93 18.68 14.34
CA SER A 59 14.37 18.51 14.51
C SER A 59 14.90 17.33 13.68
N ALA A 60 15.76 17.63 12.71
CA ALA A 60 16.53 16.65 11.96
C ALA A 60 17.46 15.82 12.89
N ASN A 61 17.97 16.43 13.97
CA ASN A 61 18.86 15.75 14.91
C ASN A 61 18.13 14.72 15.77
N GLU A 62 16.85 14.94 16.09
CA GLU A 62 16.05 13.93 16.81
C GLU A 62 15.84 12.69 15.96
N ILE A 63 15.62 12.85 14.66
CA ILE A 63 15.48 11.73 13.72
C ILE A 63 16.80 10.97 13.59
N ARG A 64 17.92 11.69 13.33
CA ARG A 64 19.25 11.07 13.15
C ARG A 64 19.76 10.32 14.38
N ASN A 65 19.42 10.78 15.58
CA ASN A 65 19.84 10.17 16.83
C ASN A 65 18.84 9.14 17.37
N SER A 66 17.81 8.78 16.59
CA SER A 66 16.83 7.76 16.98
C SER A 66 17.31 6.35 16.64
N ASP A 67 16.68 5.35 17.26
CA ASP A 67 16.95 3.93 16.98
C ASP A 67 16.23 3.41 15.71
N LEU A 68 15.77 4.30 14.82
CA LEU A 68 15.19 3.90 13.54
C LEU A 68 16.23 3.12 12.72
N LYS A 69 15.77 2.09 12.00
CA LYS A 69 16.60 1.37 11.05
C LYS A 69 16.73 2.17 9.76
N HIS A 70 17.92 2.14 9.18
CA HIS A 70 18.24 2.82 7.93
C HIS A 70 18.30 1.81 6.80
N TYR A 71 17.59 2.10 5.72
CA TYR A 71 17.70 1.38 4.46
C TYR A 71 18.18 2.31 3.37
N LYS A 72 19.40 2.08 2.88
CA LYS A 72 19.95 2.78 1.72
C LYS A 72 19.13 2.48 0.47
N PHE A 73 18.24 3.39 0.11
CA PHE A 73 17.29 3.24 -0.99
C PHE A 73 17.95 3.59 -2.33
N THR A 74 18.71 4.69 -2.36
CA THR A 74 19.63 5.05 -3.45
C THR A 74 20.97 5.51 -2.88
N SER A 75 21.88 6.03 -3.71
CA SER A 75 23.10 6.68 -3.21
C SER A 75 22.81 7.92 -2.35
N ASN A 76 21.68 8.58 -2.60
CA ASN A 76 21.36 9.92 -2.10
C ASN A 76 20.10 9.92 -1.23
N CYS A 77 19.51 8.76 -0.95
CA CYS A 77 18.26 8.68 -0.22
C CYS A 77 18.16 7.39 0.60
N GLU A 78 17.67 7.51 1.83
CA GLU A 78 17.43 6.40 2.75
C GLU A 78 15.98 6.40 3.25
N ILE A 79 15.44 5.20 3.52
CA ILE A 79 14.21 5.03 4.29
C ILE A 79 14.59 4.76 5.74
N LEU A 80 14.04 5.56 6.65
CA LEU A 80 14.14 5.35 8.10
C LEU A 80 12.84 4.76 8.61
N PHE A 81 12.92 3.58 9.24
CA PHE A 81 11.76 2.79 9.64
C PHE A 81 11.91 2.16 11.01
N CYS A 82 10.80 1.88 11.68
CA CYS A 82 10.80 1.20 12.97
C CYS A 82 11.25 -0.26 12.80
N GLY A 83 12.34 -0.66 13.47
CA GLY A 83 12.85 -2.03 13.38
C GLY A 83 11.92 -3.10 13.96
N SER A 84 10.95 -2.72 14.81
CA SER A 84 10.02 -3.66 15.45
C SER A 84 8.75 -3.91 14.64
N CYS A 85 8.09 -2.85 14.17
CA CYS A 85 6.82 -2.95 13.43
C CYS A 85 6.96 -2.66 11.93
N SER A 86 8.18 -2.45 11.44
CA SER A 86 8.52 -2.13 10.05
C SER A 86 8.02 -0.80 9.49
N CYS A 87 7.27 -0.03 10.26
CA CYS A 87 6.69 1.24 9.83
C CYS A 87 7.75 2.18 9.22
N PRO A 88 7.71 2.49 7.91
CA PRO A 88 8.53 3.55 7.34
C PRO A 88 8.00 4.90 7.82
N MET A 89 8.90 5.71 8.39
CA MET A 89 8.53 6.98 9.02
C MET A 89 9.11 8.17 8.28
N PHE A 90 10.35 8.09 7.82
CA PHE A 90 11.02 9.20 7.14
C PHE A 90 11.79 8.75 5.91
N TRP A 91 11.82 9.64 4.92
CA TRP A 91 12.89 9.71 3.94
C TRP A 91 13.99 10.60 4.48
N ASP A 92 15.24 10.16 4.35
CA ASP A 92 16.42 11.02 4.49
C ASP A 92 16.98 11.26 3.09
N SER A 93 17.01 12.51 2.64
CA SER A 93 17.52 12.89 1.32
C SER A 93 18.78 13.73 1.44
N HIS A 94 19.82 13.28 0.74
CA HIS A 94 21.15 13.89 0.70
C HIS A 94 21.53 14.19 -0.75
N TYR A 95 21.21 15.39 -1.23
CA TYR A 95 21.62 15.84 -2.56
C TYR A 95 22.69 16.93 -2.40
N ASP A 96 23.73 16.91 -3.24
CA ASP A 96 24.88 17.82 -3.12
C ASP A 96 24.50 19.30 -3.20
N ASP A 97 23.38 19.62 -3.85
CA ASP A 97 22.84 20.96 -4.08
C ASP A 97 21.75 21.39 -3.08
N GLN A 98 21.40 20.53 -2.13
CA GLN A 98 20.31 20.77 -1.17
C GLN A 98 20.77 20.48 0.27
N PRO A 99 20.34 21.29 1.26
CA PRO A 99 20.47 20.88 2.65
C PRO A 99 19.78 19.53 2.86
N GLN A 100 20.44 18.62 3.58
CA GLN A 100 19.85 17.33 3.91
C GLN A 100 18.46 17.53 4.53
N SER A 101 17.44 16.93 3.91
CA SER A 101 16.04 17.11 4.27
C SER A 101 15.40 15.79 4.68
N PHE A 102 14.51 15.86 5.66
CA PHE A 102 13.70 14.73 6.07
C PHE A 102 12.28 14.90 5.55
N GLY A 103 11.79 13.94 4.77
CA GLY A 103 10.39 13.84 4.41
C GLY A 103 9.68 12.88 5.35
N VAL A 104 8.57 13.25 5.97
CA VAL A 104 7.77 12.33 6.80
C VAL A 104 6.66 11.69 5.99
N PHE A 105 6.51 10.38 6.11
CA PHE A 105 5.43 9.62 5.47
C PHE A 105 4.06 10.05 6.03
N THR A 106 3.09 10.38 5.17
CA THR A 106 1.80 10.92 5.64
C THR A 106 1.00 9.89 6.45
N GLY A 107 1.15 8.60 6.16
CA GLY A 107 0.46 7.53 6.86
C GLY A 107 0.87 7.40 8.33
N VAL A 108 2.01 7.95 8.74
CA VAL A 108 2.46 7.96 10.15
C VAL A 108 2.05 9.20 10.93
N LEU A 109 1.50 10.21 10.26
CA LEU A 109 1.06 11.42 10.95
C LEU A 109 -0.20 11.12 11.78
N ASN A 110 -0.39 11.74 12.93
CA ASN A 110 -1.66 11.64 13.64
C ASN A 110 -2.75 12.45 12.95
N ASN A 111 -4.02 12.12 13.22
CA ASN A 111 -5.13 12.97 12.78
C ASN A 111 -5.08 14.27 13.59
N VAL A 112 -5.26 15.38 12.89
CA VAL A 112 -5.48 16.70 13.48
C VAL A 112 -6.84 17.19 13.03
N ASN A 113 -7.55 17.91 13.91
CA ASN A 113 -8.86 18.48 13.60
C ASN A 113 -8.69 19.79 12.81
N VAL A 114 -8.13 19.66 11.61
CA VAL A 114 -7.91 20.75 10.65
C VAL A 114 -8.32 20.22 9.27
N ASP A 115 -9.24 20.94 8.64
CA ASP A 115 -9.65 20.67 7.26
C ASP A 115 -8.50 21.06 6.32
N ASN A 116 -8.36 20.36 5.19
CA ASN A 116 -7.28 20.59 4.23
C ASN A 116 -5.90 20.65 4.92
N PHE A 117 -5.62 19.68 5.78
CA PHE A 117 -4.36 19.65 6.52
C PHE A 117 -3.13 19.45 5.61
N ILE A 118 -3.29 18.62 4.58
CA ILE A 118 -2.28 18.32 3.56
C ILE A 118 -2.84 18.69 2.20
N ASN A 119 -1.99 19.27 1.35
CA ASN A 119 -2.28 19.49 -0.07
C ASN A 119 -1.32 18.64 -0.91
N PHE A 120 -1.84 17.60 -1.54
CA PHE A 120 -1.12 16.81 -2.53
C PHE A 120 -1.00 17.63 -3.81
N THR A 121 0.22 18.08 -4.09
CA THR A 121 0.51 18.99 -5.21
C THR A 121 0.81 18.26 -6.52
N ARG A 122 1.33 17.03 -6.42
CA ARG A 122 1.78 16.25 -7.57
C ARG A 122 1.79 14.75 -7.33
N GLN A 123 1.64 14.01 -8.41
CA GLN A 123 1.93 12.58 -8.54
C GLN A 123 3.07 12.40 -9.54
N ILE A 124 4.16 11.74 -9.14
CA ILE A 124 5.38 11.59 -9.93
C ILE A 124 5.71 10.11 -10.17
N PHE A 125 6.49 9.85 -11.23
CA PHE A 125 6.87 8.50 -11.68
C PHE A 125 5.68 7.59 -11.93
N VAL A 126 4.59 8.16 -12.45
CA VAL A 126 3.40 7.40 -12.77
C VAL A 126 3.70 6.37 -13.87
N GLY A 127 4.61 6.66 -14.80
CA GLY A 127 4.97 5.76 -15.89
C GLY A 127 5.52 4.40 -15.46
N ASP A 128 6.19 4.34 -14.31
CA ASP A 128 6.71 3.10 -13.74
C ASP A 128 5.62 2.10 -13.32
N THR A 129 4.35 2.53 -13.29
CA THR A 129 3.21 1.64 -13.04
C THR A 129 2.81 0.85 -14.27
N ILE A 130 3.21 1.29 -15.48
CA ILE A 130 2.77 0.80 -16.81
C ILE A 130 1.28 1.06 -17.06
N ASP A 131 0.43 0.58 -16.18
CA ASP A 131 -1.02 0.62 -16.29
C ASP A 131 -1.64 1.84 -15.58
N GLY A 132 -0.86 2.71 -14.95
CA GLY A 132 -1.28 3.87 -14.18
C GLY A 132 -1.39 3.62 -12.67
N GLY A 133 -1.31 2.37 -12.22
CA GLY A 133 -1.41 1.99 -10.82
C GLY A 133 -2.66 2.56 -10.18
N VAL A 134 -2.51 3.13 -8.98
CA VAL A 134 -3.59 3.82 -8.25
C VAL A 134 -3.68 5.32 -8.57
N SER A 135 -2.81 5.85 -9.42
CA SER A 135 -2.75 7.30 -9.69
C SER A 135 -4.07 7.92 -10.19
N PRO A 136 -4.88 7.24 -11.04
CA PRO A 136 -6.17 7.79 -11.46
C PRO A 136 -7.20 7.86 -10.33
N TRP A 137 -7.04 7.01 -9.30
CA TRP A 137 -7.92 6.99 -8.13
C TRP A 137 -7.50 8.00 -7.07
N LEU A 138 -6.27 8.52 -7.15
CA LEU A 138 -5.75 9.61 -6.32
C LEU A 138 -5.90 10.99 -6.98
N LYS A 139 -6.61 11.10 -8.11
CA LYS A 139 -6.72 12.36 -8.88
C LYS A 139 -7.46 13.49 -8.14
N ASN A 140 -8.27 13.17 -7.14
CA ASN A 140 -9.01 14.12 -6.30
C ASN A 140 -8.54 14.07 -4.84
N ALA A 141 -7.23 13.91 -4.61
CA ALA A 141 -6.68 13.70 -3.28
C ALA A 141 -6.94 14.84 -2.27
N ASN A 142 -7.25 16.06 -2.73
CA ASN A 142 -7.45 17.22 -1.87
C ASN A 142 -8.94 17.51 -1.63
N GLY A 143 -9.27 17.92 -0.40
CA GLY A 143 -10.64 18.23 0.01
C GLY A 143 -11.20 19.56 -0.51
N ASP A 144 -10.33 20.47 -0.96
CA ASP A 144 -10.67 21.75 -1.59
C ASP A 144 -11.00 21.64 -3.09
N GLY A 145 -10.82 20.46 -3.69
CA GLY A 145 -11.03 20.21 -5.10
C GLY A 145 -9.83 20.52 -6.00
N GLU A 146 -8.70 21.03 -5.46
CA GLU A 146 -7.46 21.13 -6.22
C GLU A 146 -6.95 19.72 -6.56
N ARG A 147 -6.48 19.52 -7.80
CA ARG A 147 -5.98 18.22 -8.25
C ARG A 147 -4.45 18.20 -8.29
N PRO A 148 -3.79 17.16 -7.75
CA PRO A 148 -2.35 17.00 -7.97
C PRO A 148 -2.06 16.80 -9.46
N HIS A 149 -1.08 17.55 -9.97
CA HIS A 149 -0.55 17.35 -11.32
C HIS A 149 0.07 15.95 -11.45
N ARG A 150 -0.14 15.23 -12.55
CA ARG A 150 0.39 13.88 -12.75
C ARG A 150 1.52 13.88 -13.76
N TRP A 151 2.63 13.24 -13.45
CA TRP A 151 3.85 13.26 -14.26
C TRP A 151 4.32 11.85 -14.60
N MET A 152 4.73 11.61 -15.85
CA MET A 152 5.27 10.30 -16.26
C MET A 152 6.52 9.95 -15.43
N LYS A 153 7.37 10.95 -15.17
CA LYS A 153 8.57 10.88 -14.30
C LYS A 153 8.51 12.03 -13.28
N LYS A 154 9.54 12.86 -13.21
CA LYS A 154 9.53 14.11 -12.43
C LYS A 154 8.95 15.27 -13.26
N PRO A 155 8.53 16.39 -12.64
CA PRO A 155 8.08 17.57 -13.35
C PRO A 155 9.07 18.10 -14.40
N GLU A 156 10.37 18.00 -14.10
CA GLU A 156 11.44 18.53 -14.95
C GLU A 156 11.71 17.64 -16.18
N ASP A 157 11.45 16.33 -16.07
CA ASP A 157 11.92 15.32 -17.03
C ASP A 157 10.80 14.48 -17.68
N GLY A 158 9.58 14.53 -17.13
CA GLY A 158 8.55 13.51 -17.34
C GLY A 158 7.44 13.86 -18.32
N GLY A 159 7.19 15.14 -18.58
CA GLY A 159 5.95 15.56 -19.23
C GLY A 159 4.72 15.29 -18.34
N GLU A 160 3.79 16.24 -18.37
CA GLU A 160 2.54 16.11 -17.63
C GLU A 160 1.59 15.15 -18.36
N LEU A 161 0.89 14.31 -17.59
CA LEU A 161 -0.07 13.34 -18.08
C LEU A 161 -1.45 13.97 -18.16
N ASP A 162 -2.13 13.78 -19.29
CA ASP A 162 -3.53 14.18 -19.45
C ASP A 162 -4.46 13.42 -18.49
N GLU A 163 -5.69 13.92 -18.28
CA GLU A 163 -6.66 13.30 -17.36
C GLU A 163 -7.07 11.88 -17.76
N GLY A 164 -7.07 11.58 -19.06
CA GLY A 164 -7.46 10.28 -19.63
C GLY A 164 -6.39 9.20 -19.46
N TRP A 165 -5.16 9.58 -19.13
CA TRP A 165 -4.05 8.66 -19.04
C TRP A 165 -4.14 7.75 -17.79
N PRO A 166 -3.80 6.45 -17.96
CA PRO A 166 -3.53 5.78 -19.23
C PRO A 166 -4.83 5.57 -19.99
N ALA A 167 -4.82 5.77 -21.32
CA ALA A 167 -6.02 5.66 -22.14
C ALA A 167 -6.76 4.33 -21.87
N ALA A 168 -8.08 4.34 -22.05
CA ALA A 168 -8.85 3.09 -22.07
C ALA A 168 -8.46 2.33 -23.35
N SER A 169 -7.41 1.51 -23.29
CA SER A 169 -7.20 0.52 -24.34
C SER A 169 -8.06 -0.70 -24.02
N GLU A 170 -8.75 -1.21 -25.04
CA GLU A 170 -9.34 -2.54 -24.99
C GLU A 170 -8.25 -3.60 -24.74
N ASP A 171 -7.02 -3.35 -25.21
CA ASP A 171 -5.81 -4.18 -25.07
C ASP A 171 -5.17 -4.19 -23.66
N ALA A 172 -5.54 -3.27 -22.75
CA ALA A 172 -5.07 -3.34 -21.34
C ALA A 172 -5.68 -4.54 -20.62
N ARG A 173 -6.76 -5.09 -21.17
CA ARG A 173 -7.24 -6.45 -20.89
C ARG A 173 -6.39 -7.39 -21.73
N SER A 174 -5.17 -7.65 -21.29
CA SER A 174 -4.32 -8.65 -21.93
C SER A 174 -5.11 -9.95 -22.13
N ASP A 175 -5.39 -10.30 -23.39
CA ASP A 175 -5.82 -11.65 -23.79
C ASP A 175 -4.67 -12.66 -23.65
N ALA A 176 -3.45 -12.20 -23.32
CA ALA A 176 -2.36 -13.10 -22.99
C ALA A 176 -2.75 -13.88 -21.72
N PRO A 177 -2.52 -15.21 -21.70
CA PRO A 177 -2.81 -16.03 -20.55
C PRO A 177 -2.10 -15.45 -19.31
N PRO A 178 -2.74 -15.45 -18.13
CA PRO A 178 -2.13 -14.96 -16.91
C PRO A 178 -0.75 -15.57 -16.71
N ALA A 179 0.23 -14.75 -16.33
CA ALA A 179 1.53 -15.26 -15.94
C ALA A 179 1.34 -16.34 -14.87
N THR A 180 1.91 -17.53 -15.09
CA THR A 180 1.76 -18.66 -14.16
C THR A 180 2.52 -18.40 -12.86
N ASP A 181 3.63 -17.66 -12.96
CA ASP A 181 4.53 -17.32 -11.87
C ASP A 181 4.60 -15.79 -11.77
N ILE A 182 4.04 -15.24 -10.70
CA ILE A 182 4.04 -13.81 -10.42
C ILE A 182 4.95 -13.57 -9.21
N PRO A 183 6.14 -12.98 -9.37
CA PRO A 183 7.03 -12.75 -8.25
C PRO A 183 6.39 -11.85 -7.19
N ILE A 184 6.51 -12.25 -5.92
CA ILE A 184 6.29 -11.41 -4.74
C ILE A 184 7.66 -10.99 -4.24
N ARG A 185 8.11 -9.78 -4.59
CA ARG A 185 9.50 -9.37 -4.35
C ARG A 185 9.63 -7.93 -3.86
N CYS A 186 10.30 -7.78 -2.72
CA CYS A 186 10.62 -6.47 -2.14
C CYS A 186 11.83 -5.80 -2.83
N HIS A 187 12.05 -4.52 -2.56
CA HIS A 187 13.08 -3.71 -3.23
C HIS A 187 14.50 -4.30 -3.08
N CYS A 188 14.87 -4.74 -1.87
CA CYS A 188 16.17 -5.34 -1.64
C CYS A 188 16.30 -6.80 -2.10
N LYS A 189 15.23 -7.39 -2.65
CA LYS A 189 15.14 -8.80 -3.06
C LYS A 189 15.43 -9.83 -1.96
N GLY A 190 15.34 -9.39 -0.70
CA GLY A 190 15.56 -10.27 0.46
C GLY A 190 14.33 -11.12 0.78
N VAL A 191 13.15 -10.66 0.38
CA VAL A 191 11.94 -11.48 0.25
C VAL A 191 11.77 -11.74 -1.24
N ASP A 192 11.77 -13.01 -1.63
CA ASP A 192 11.58 -13.47 -2.99
C ASP A 192 10.73 -14.74 -2.97
N LEU A 193 9.43 -14.56 -3.22
CA LEU A 193 8.45 -15.63 -3.28
C LEU A 193 7.73 -15.55 -4.63
N VAL A 194 6.91 -16.54 -4.95
CA VAL A 194 6.11 -16.56 -6.17
C VAL A 194 4.66 -16.83 -5.82
N PHE A 195 3.78 -16.01 -6.37
CA PHE A 195 2.34 -16.26 -6.43
C PHE A 195 2.02 -17.04 -7.71
N ARG A 196 1.41 -18.20 -7.55
CA ARG A 196 0.94 -19.10 -8.62
C ARG A 196 -0.57 -19.30 -8.50
N PRO A 197 -1.39 -18.42 -9.12
CA PRO A 197 -2.84 -18.51 -9.02
C PRO A 197 -3.37 -19.91 -9.38
N GLY A 198 -2.79 -20.53 -10.42
CA GLY A 198 -3.20 -21.84 -10.94
C GLY A 198 -2.84 -23.05 -10.07
N ASN A 199 -2.15 -22.88 -8.93
CA ASN A 199 -1.93 -23.98 -7.97
C ASN A 199 -3.25 -24.45 -7.32
N VAL A 200 -4.31 -23.64 -7.41
CA VAL A 200 -5.66 -23.99 -6.96
C VAL A 200 -6.61 -23.84 -8.14
N ASP A 201 -7.25 -24.93 -8.55
CA ASP A 201 -8.22 -24.93 -9.63
C ASP A 201 -9.63 -24.69 -9.10
N PHE A 202 -10.00 -23.41 -8.99
CA PHE A 202 -11.33 -23.00 -8.55
C PHE A 202 -12.46 -23.46 -9.49
N SER A 203 -12.17 -23.81 -10.76
CA SER A 203 -13.19 -24.27 -11.70
C SER A 203 -13.76 -25.65 -11.37
N THR A 204 -13.04 -26.41 -10.54
CA THR A 204 -13.44 -27.73 -10.05
C THR A 204 -14.20 -27.69 -8.72
N MET A 205 -14.33 -26.50 -8.12
CA MET A 205 -14.99 -26.32 -6.83
C MET A 205 -16.48 -26.03 -7.03
N GLU A 206 -17.29 -26.48 -6.07
CA GLU A 206 -18.68 -26.03 -5.95
C GLU A 206 -18.72 -24.53 -5.61
N ALA A 207 -19.77 -23.84 -6.07
CA ALA A 207 -19.84 -22.38 -5.99
C ALA A 207 -19.78 -21.83 -4.55
N ASP A 208 -20.27 -22.59 -3.57
CA ASP A 208 -20.24 -22.25 -2.14
C ASP A 208 -18.91 -22.60 -1.46
N ALA A 209 -18.08 -23.44 -2.10
CA ALA A 209 -16.73 -23.79 -1.65
C ALA A 209 -15.65 -22.84 -2.17
N ILE A 210 -15.94 -22.04 -3.21
CA ILE A 210 -15.02 -21.02 -3.72
C ILE A 210 -14.78 -19.98 -2.62
N PRO A 211 -13.52 -19.70 -2.22
CA PRO A 211 -13.24 -18.73 -1.18
C PRO A 211 -13.84 -17.38 -1.52
N SER A 212 -14.42 -16.74 -0.51
CA SER A 212 -15.24 -15.53 -0.68
C SER A 212 -14.47 -14.31 -1.23
N PHE A 213 -13.14 -14.38 -1.32
CA PHE A 213 -12.26 -13.39 -1.93
C PHE A 213 -11.85 -13.74 -3.38
N ILE A 214 -12.44 -14.76 -3.99
CA ILE A 214 -12.25 -15.18 -5.38
C ILE A 214 -13.51 -14.89 -6.19
N GLU A 215 -13.35 -14.29 -7.37
CA GLU A 215 -14.47 -13.99 -8.27
C GLU A 215 -15.00 -15.30 -8.89
N PRO A 216 -16.28 -15.67 -8.69
CA PRO A 216 -16.76 -17.00 -9.05
C PRO A 216 -16.71 -17.38 -10.54
N LYS A 217 -16.64 -16.41 -11.46
CA LYS A 217 -16.66 -16.69 -12.91
C LYS A 217 -15.27 -16.66 -13.55
N THR A 218 -14.44 -15.73 -13.10
CA THR A 218 -13.13 -15.39 -13.67
C THR A 218 -11.99 -15.92 -12.81
N HIS A 219 -12.29 -16.37 -11.58
CA HIS A 219 -11.33 -16.83 -10.57
C HIS A 219 -10.23 -15.81 -10.24
N LYS A 220 -10.48 -14.53 -10.53
CA LYS A 220 -9.58 -13.44 -10.15
C LYS A 220 -9.68 -13.17 -8.65
N HIS A 221 -8.55 -12.80 -8.08
CA HIS A 221 -8.43 -12.49 -6.67
C HIS A 221 -8.92 -11.08 -6.40
N LEU A 222 -9.72 -10.90 -5.35
CA LEU A 222 -10.21 -9.60 -4.93
C LEU A 222 -9.04 -8.70 -4.51
N ALA A 223 -9.00 -7.47 -5.03
CA ALA A 223 -8.08 -6.43 -4.59
C ALA A 223 -8.86 -5.26 -3.97
N THR A 224 -8.44 -4.77 -2.80
CA THR A 224 -9.18 -3.78 -2.02
C THR A 224 -8.36 -2.55 -1.64
N PHE A 225 -9.06 -1.52 -1.18
CA PHE A 225 -8.50 -0.36 -0.50
C PHE A 225 -8.73 -0.52 1.00
N ASP A 226 -7.67 -0.28 1.76
CA ASP A 226 -7.66 -0.43 3.19
C ASP A 226 -7.08 0.84 3.86
N PRO A 227 -7.95 1.82 4.17
CA PRO A 227 -7.57 2.98 4.95
C PRO A 227 -7.27 2.67 6.42
N CYS A 228 -7.40 1.44 6.95
CA CYS A 228 -7.47 1.19 8.40
C CYS A 228 -6.35 1.89 9.23
N PRO A 229 -6.63 2.36 10.46
CA PRO A 229 -5.65 3.11 11.25
C PRO A 229 -4.35 2.34 11.54
N SER A 230 -4.45 1.02 11.75
CA SER A 230 -3.26 0.19 11.98
C SER A 230 -2.47 -0.08 10.70
N CYS A 231 -3.14 -0.15 9.55
CA CYS A 231 -2.56 -0.37 8.23
C CYS A 231 -1.72 0.82 7.82
N ARG A 232 -2.27 2.04 7.91
CA ARG A 232 -1.51 3.27 7.60
C ARG A 232 -0.26 3.42 8.46
N LEU A 233 -0.35 3.08 9.75
CA LEU A 233 0.75 3.14 10.70
C LEU A 233 1.77 2.00 10.50
N SER A 234 1.40 0.94 9.78
CA SER A 234 2.32 -0.15 9.43
C SER A 234 3.08 0.13 8.14
N VAL A 235 2.44 0.78 7.16
CA VAL A 235 2.97 0.90 5.78
C VAL A 235 3.44 2.32 5.44
N GLY A 236 3.03 3.33 6.23
CA GLY A 236 3.42 4.73 6.01
C GLY A 236 2.62 5.46 4.94
N VAL A 237 1.50 4.90 4.47
CA VAL A 237 0.58 5.56 3.52
C VAL A 237 -0.83 5.60 4.06
N ASP A 238 -1.66 6.53 3.57
CA ASP A 238 -3.03 6.70 4.09
C ASP A 238 -4.00 5.60 3.65
N ILE A 239 -3.74 4.89 2.53
CA ILE A 239 -4.56 3.76 2.04
C ILE A 239 -3.63 2.64 1.58
N MET A 240 -3.76 1.47 2.20
CA MET A 240 -3.06 0.24 1.79
C MET A 240 -3.87 -0.53 0.75
N ASN A 241 -3.20 -1.34 -0.08
CA ASN A 241 -3.83 -2.18 -1.08
C ASN A 241 -3.47 -3.64 -0.89
N TRP A 242 -4.47 -4.46 -0.60
CA TRP A 242 -4.34 -5.89 -0.38
C TRP A 242 -5.00 -6.68 -1.51
N THR A 243 -4.42 -7.82 -1.85
CA THR A 243 -5.12 -8.92 -2.49
C THR A 243 -5.13 -10.12 -1.55
N PHE A 244 -6.07 -11.04 -1.71
CA PHE A 244 -6.26 -12.18 -0.81
C PHE A 244 -5.97 -13.47 -1.55
N VAL A 245 -5.06 -14.30 -1.04
CA VAL A 245 -4.64 -15.54 -1.70
C VAL A 245 -4.67 -16.72 -0.73
N MET A 246 -4.80 -17.92 -1.25
CA MET A 246 -4.62 -19.13 -0.46
C MET A 246 -3.12 -19.44 -0.28
N PRO A 247 -2.67 -19.91 0.89
CA PRO A 247 -1.27 -20.34 1.11
C PRO A 247 -0.75 -21.36 0.09
N GLN A 248 -1.63 -22.18 -0.50
CA GLN A 248 -1.34 -23.15 -1.55
C GLN A 248 -0.84 -22.49 -2.85
N GLN A 249 -1.15 -21.21 -3.04
CA GLN A 249 -0.76 -20.43 -4.22
C GLN A 249 0.54 -19.65 -4.00
N ILE A 250 1.14 -19.69 -2.81
CA ILE A 250 2.45 -19.08 -2.56
C ILE A 250 3.50 -20.18 -2.47
N ASP A 251 4.63 -19.97 -3.12
CA ASP A 251 5.76 -20.89 -3.12
C ASP A 251 7.09 -20.13 -3.14
N PHE A 252 8.18 -20.87 -2.91
CA PHE A 252 9.51 -20.41 -3.27
C PHE A 252 9.70 -20.45 -4.81
N PRO A 253 10.54 -19.56 -5.38
CA PRO A 253 10.79 -19.54 -6.82
C PRO A 253 11.33 -20.87 -7.36
N GLU A 254 12.30 -21.46 -6.66
CA GLU A 254 12.92 -22.73 -7.02
C GLU A 254 12.33 -23.88 -6.17
N LYS A 255 11.94 -24.97 -6.85
CA LYS A 255 11.63 -26.24 -6.17
C LYS A 255 12.94 -26.89 -5.76
N THR A 256 13.10 -27.13 -4.47
CA THR A 256 14.23 -27.86 -3.90
C THR A 256 13.70 -29.08 -3.13
N ASP A 257 14.56 -30.01 -2.74
CA ASP A 257 14.21 -31.16 -1.88
C ASP A 257 13.77 -30.73 -0.45
N GLY A 258 13.79 -29.43 -0.16
CA GLY A 258 13.36 -28.87 1.12
C GLY A 258 11.84 -28.82 1.28
N SER A 259 11.36 -28.35 2.44
CA SER A 259 9.93 -28.24 2.70
C SER A 259 9.27 -27.23 1.76
N ASP A 260 8.04 -27.51 1.39
CA ASP A 260 7.18 -26.55 0.69
C ASP A 260 6.94 -25.29 1.51
N PHE A 261 6.44 -24.24 0.85
CA PHE A 261 5.91 -23.08 1.54
C PHE A 261 4.71 -23.50 2.43
N PRO A 262 4.53 -22.91 3.63
CA PRO A 262 3.48 -23.28 4.56
C PRO A 262 2.08 -23.19 3.95
N ARG A 263 1.22 -24.18 4.27
CA ARG A 263 -0.11 -24.32 3.65
C ARG A 263 -1.26 -23.78 4.51
N ASN A 264 -0.93 -23.12 5.62
CA ASN A 264 -1.82 -22.31 6.45
C ASN A 264 -1.02 -21.20 7.17
N THR A 265 -1.70 -20.19 7.68
CA THR A 265 -1.07 -19.01 8.33
C THR A 265 -0.39 -19.34 9.66
N LEU A 266 -0.87 -20.34 10.41
CA LEU A 266 -0.28 -20.76 11.69
C LEU A 266 1.09 -21.42 11.48
N ASP A 267 1.20 -22.26 10.46
CA ASP A 267 2.48 -22.85 10.04
C ASP A 267 3.41 -21.78 9.45
N LEU A 268 2.87 -20.79 8.74
CA LEU A 268 3.66 -19.65 8.25
C LEU A 268 4.27 -18.85 9.41
N LYS A 269 3.48 -18.53 10.43
CA LYS A 269 3.94 -17.89 11.67
C LYS A 269 5.04 -18.71 12.31
N SER A 270 4.81 -20.00 12.50
CA SER A 270 5.77 -20.92 13.12
C SER A 270 7.08 -21.04 12.32
N ALA A 271 6.98 -21.07 10.99
CA ALA A 271 8.14 -21.20 10.11
C ALA A 271 8.98 -19.92 10.06
N VAL A 272 8.36 -18.74 10.02
CA VAL A 272 9.06 -17.45 9.95
C VAL A 272 9.68 -17.04 11.28
N ASP A 273 9.01 -17.35 12.40
CA ASP A 273 9.48 -17.01 13.76
C ASP A 273 10.55 -17.99 14.28
N ASN A 274 10.77 -19.12 13.59
CA ASN A 274 11.77 -20.09 13.98
C ASN A 274 13.21 -19.53 13.83
N PRO A 275 14.06 -19.56 14.88
CA PRO A 275 15.46 -19.14 14.78
C PRO A 275 16.28 -19.93 13.75
N ASN A 276 15.90 -21.17 13.47
CA ASN A 276 16.51 -22.08 12.49
C ASN A 276 15.65 -22.22 11.22
N ARG A 277 14.86 -21.19 10.89
CA ARG A 277 14.00 -21.17 9.70
C ARG A 277 14.76 -21.41 8.41
N ASP A 278 14.02 -21.86 7.39
CA ASP A 278 14.55 -22.04 6.05
C ASP A 278 15.15 -20.72 5.50
N PRO A 279 16.40 -20.73 5.00
CA PRO A 279 17.04 -19.51 4.48
C PRO A 279 16.29 -18.88 3.29
N ARG A 280 15.42 -19.63 2.59
CA ARG A 280 14.59 -19.12 1.49
C ARG A 280 13.55 -18.08 1.94
N TYR A 281 13.19 -18.02 3.23
CA TYR A 281 12.41 -16.88 3.77
C TYR A 281 13.20 -15.57 3.77
N GLY A 282 14.53 -15.65 3.65
CA GLY A 282 15.44 -14.52 3.56
C GLY A 282 15.22 -13.49 4.66
N THR A 283 14.81 -12.28 4.27
CA THR A 283 14.59 -11.15 5.18
C THR A 283 13.14 -11.02 5.66
N LEU A 284 12.26 -11.96 5.36
CA LEU A 284 10.88 -11.95 5.86
C LEU A 284 10.92 -12.02 7.40
N ALA A 285 10.26 -11.10 8.07
CA ALA A 285 10.12 -11.07 9.52
C ALA A 285 8.64 -10.88 9.86
N ILE A 286 8.31 -11.13 11.12
CA ILE A 286 6.95 -11.08 11.64
C ILE A 286 6.86 -10.11 12.80
N TYR A 287 5.78 -9.32 12.83
CA TYR A 287 5.38 -8.50 13.97
C TYR A 287 3.94 -8.86 14.37
N PRO A 288 3.75 -9.50 15.54
CA PRO A 288 2.41 -9.72 16.10
C PRO A 288 1.84 -8.40 16.62
N SER A 289 0.94 -7.75 15.87
CA SER A 289 0.39 -6.45 16.27
C SER A 289 -0.76 -6.54 17.29
N SER A 290 -1.35 -7.73 17.42
CA SER A 290 -2.29 -8.15 18.46
C SER A 290 -2.17 -9.68 18.63
N PRO A 291 -2.81 -10.32 19.62
CA PRO A 291 -2.67 -11.76 19.84
C PRO A 291 -2.94 -12.63 18.60
N ASP A 292 -3.91 -12.22 17.79
CA ASP A 292 -4.48 -12.90 16.63
C ASP A 292 -4.04 -12.34 15.28
N VAL A 293 -3.30 -11.22 15.24
CA VAL A 293 -2.88 -10.56 14.00
C VAL A 293 -1.39 -10.67 13.79
N GLN A 294 -0.97 -11.10 12.61
CA GLN A 294 0.42 -11.15 12.20
C GLN A 294 0.68 -10.27 10.98
N ARG A 295 1.73 -9.44 11.06
CA ARG A 295 2.19 -8.58 9.98
C ARG A 295 3.57 -9.03 9.55
N TYR A 296 3.72 -9.39 8.28
CA TYR A 296 4.98 -9.84 7.72
C TYR A 296 5.60 -8.75 6.86
N PHE A 297 6.91 -8.58 7.00
CA PHE A 297 7.64 -7.50 6.34
C PHE A 297 9.08 -7.89 6.05
N CYS A 298 9.74 -7.14 5.19
CA CYS A 298 11.17 -7.27 4.96
C CYS A 298 11.95 -6.48 6.04
N LEU A 299 12.66 -7.18 6.92
CA LEU A 299 13.46 -6.56 8.00
C LEU A 299 14.60 -5.65 7.52
N ARG A 300 14.91 -5.69 6.21
CA ARG A 300 15.99 -4.90 5.60
C ARG A 300 15.49 -3.60 4.96
N CYS A 301 14.41 -3.66 4.19
CA CYS A 301 13.94 -2.51 3.40
C CYS A 301 12.61 -1.92 3.84
N SER A 302 11.98 -2.47 4.89
CA SER A 302 10.68 -2.09 5.45
C SER A 302 9.43 -2.57 4.70
N ALA A 303 9.60 -3.20 3.52
CA ALA A 303 8.47 -3.59 2.68
C ALA A 303 7.48 -4.48 3.42
N THR A 304 6.24 -4.04 3.53
CA THR A 304 5.13 -4.86 4.01
C THR A 304 4.83 -5.93 2.96
N VAL A 305 4.73 -7.19 3.40
CA VAL A 305 4.58 -8.36 2.52
C VAL A 305 3.21 -9.00 2.72
N PHE A 306 2.91 -9.42 3.95
CA PHE A 306 1.67 -10.11 4.28
C PHE A 306 0.98 -9.53 5.51
N TYR A 307 -0.33 -9.68 5.55
CA TYR A 307 -1.14 -9.60 6.75
C TYR A 307 -1.95 -10.89 6.89
N THR A 308 -1.99 -11.44 8.10
CA THR A 308 -2.78 -12.64 8.41
C THR A 308 -3.45 -12.51 9.77
N VAL A 309 -4.53 -13.28 9.94
CA VAL A 309 -5.25 -13.43 11.20
C VAL A 309 -5.51 -14.90 11.49
N ASP A 310 -5.55 -15.26 12.77
CA ASP A 310 -5.69 -16.65 13.21
C ASP A 310 -7.05 -17.28 12.83
N ASP A 311 -8.10 -16.45 12.62
CA ASP A 311 -9.45 -16.91 12.27
C ASP A 311 -9.67 -17.15 10.76
N ARG A 312 -8.68 -16.82 9.92
CA ARG A 312 -8.66 -17.11 8.47
C ARG A 312 -7.38 -17.85 8.07
N PRO A 313 -7.13 -19.08 8.59
CA PRO A 313 -5.87 -19.80 8.39
C PRO A 313 -5.58 -20.15 6.92
N GLU A 314 -6.59 -20.13 6.06
CA GLU A 314 -6.55 -20.37 4.62
C GLU A 314 -6.38 -19.10 3.77
N CYS A 315 -6.24 -17.92 4.38
CA CYS A 315 -6.15 -16.65 3.66
C CYS A 315 -4.91 -15.84 4.07
N ILE A 316 -4.13 -15.43 3.08
CA ILE A 316 -3.03 -14.49 3.23
C ILE A 316 -3.37 -13.22 2.47
N ASP A 317 -3.34 -12.08 3.16
CA ASP A 317 -3.51 -10.78 2.55
C ASP A 317 -2.12 -10.33 2.06
N VAL A 318 -1.93 -10.23 0.74
CA VAL A 318 -0.66 -9.91 0.08
C VAL A 318 -0.63 -8.46 -0.36
N ALA A 319 0.46 -7.77 -0.05
CA ALA A 319 0.70 -6.40 -0.51
C ALA A 319 0.80 -6.36 -2.04
N VAL A 320 -0.19 -5.75 -2.71
CA VAL A 320 -0.31 -5.76 -4.18
C VAL A 320 0.93 -5.15 -4.84
N ALA A 321 1.53 -4.16 -4.21
CA ALA A 321 2.69 -3.45 -4.72
C ALA A 321 3.94 -4.34 -4.90
N LEU A 322 3.97 -5.51 -4.26
CA LEU A 322 5.06 -6.48 -4.39
C LEU A 322 4.83 -7.50 -5.49
N LEU A 323 3.67 -7.50 -6.15
CA LEU A 323 3.38 -8.37 -7.28
C LEU A 323 4.01 -7.80 -8.55
N HIS A 324 4.96 -8.54 -9.13
CA HIS A 324 5.61 -8.16 -10.39
C HIS A 324 4.84 -8.76 -11.57
N ALA A 325 3.58 -8.32 -11.74
CA ALA A 325 2.76 -8.71 -12.88
C ALA A 325 3.25 -7.98 -14.16
N PRO A 326 3.36 -8.69 -15.31
CA PRO A 326 3.91 -8.10 -16.54
C PRO A 326 3.05 -6.98 -17.12
N GLU A 327 1.74 -7.00 -16.87
CA GLU A 327 0.80 -6.00 -17.38
C GLU A 327 0.83 -4.66 -16.63
N GLY A 328 1.42 -4.61 -15.44
CA GLY A 328 1.52 -3.40 -14.64
C GLY A 328 1.15 -3.56 -13.16
N ALA A 329 1.18 -2.44 -12.44
CA ALA A 329 1.08 -2.41 -11.00
C ALA A 329 -0.28 -2.91 -10.46
N ARG A 330 -1.37 -2.74 -11.21
CA ARG A 330 -2.72 -3.21 -10.82
C ARG A 330 -2.93 -4.70 -11.01
N ALA A 331 -2.07 -5.38 -11.77
CA ALA A 331 -2.14 -6.82 -12.03
C ALA A 331 -3.57 -7.29 -12.44
N GLU A 332 -4.24 -6.53 -13.32
CA GLU A 332 -5.66 -6.76 -13.65
C GLU A 332 -5.90 -8.08 -14.40
N GLY A 333 -4.84 -8.77 -14.86
CA GLY A 333 -4.93 -10.12 -15.40
C GLY A 333 -5.34 -11.16 -14.36
N ILE A 334 -4.94 -10.96 -13.09
CA ILE A 334 -5.21 -11.88 -11.97
C ILE A 334 -6.04 -11.26 -10.84
N LEU A 335 -6.13 -9.93 -10.80
CA LEU A 335 -6.83 -9.20 -9.76
C LEU A 335 -8.14 -8.59 -10.28
N THR A 336 -9.13 -8.51 -9.39
CA THR A 336 -10.37 -7.78 -9.61
C THR A 336 -10.55 -6.74 -8.52
N TRP A 337 -10.51 -5.47 -8.90
CA TRP A 337 -10.48 -4.36 -7.97
C TRP A 337 -11.87 -4.02 -7.44
N HIS A 338 -11.99 -3.87 -6.13
CA HIS A 338 -13.21 -3.52 -5.40
C HIS A 338 -13.54 -2.01 -5.53
N LEU A 339 -13.57 -1.50 -6.76
CA LEU A 339 -13.70 -0.07 -7.06
C LEU A 339 -15.06 0.49 -6.63
N GLY A 340 -15.05 1.67 -6.00
CA GLY A 340 -16.25 2.36 -5.51
C GLY A 340 -17.01 1.66 -4.40
N ALA A 341 -16.51 0.52 -3.91
CA ALA A 341 -17.15 -0.26 -2.86
C ALA A 341 -16.84 0.30 -1.47
N LYS A 342 -17.47 -0.30 -0.46
CA LYS A 342 -17.12 -0.06 0.95
C LYS A 342 -15.67 -0.48 1.20
N MET A 343 -14.87 0.41 1.78
CA MET A 343 -13.47 0.15 2.06
C MET A 343 -13.30 -0.60 3.38
N MET A 344 -12.20 -1.36 3.50
CA MET A 344 -11.85 -2.03 4.76
C MET A 344 -11.57 -0.96 5.82
N GLY A 345 -12.18 -1.07 7.01
CA GLY A 345 -11.98 -0.08 8.07
C GLY A 345 -12.60 1.30 7.79
N GLU A 346 -13.54 1.43 6.83
CA GLU A 346 -14.23 2.70 6.53
C GLU A 346 -14.93 3.29 7.77
N TRP A 347 -15.34 2.44 8.72
CA TRP A 347 -15.95 2.81 10.01
C TRP A 347 -14.97 3.49 10.99
N ASP A 348 -13.66 3.30 10.84
CA ASP A 348 -12.67 3.76 11.83
C ASP A 348 -12.25 5.23 11.66
N PHE A 349 -12.71 5.90 10.59
CA PHE A 349 -12.40 7.30 10.29
C PHE A 349 -13.66 8.15 10.25
N GLU A 350 -14.29 8.36 11.41
CA GLU A 350 -15.53 9.13 11.45
C GLU A 350 -15.32 10.63 11.12
N ARG A 351 -14.11 11.19 11.29
CA ARG A 351 -13.82 12.63 11.11
C ARG A 351 -12.36 12.93 10.69
N GLY A 352 -12.15 14.08 10.04
CA GLY A 352 -10.85 14.68 9.71
C GLY A 352 -10.39 14.45 8.27
N TRP A 353 -9.33 15.16 7.87
CA TRP A 353 -8.83 15.21 6.47
C TRP A 353 -8.57 13.84 5.82
N ARG A 354 -8.22 12.81 6.61
CA ARG A 354 -8.01 11.45 6.09
C ARG A 354 -9.28 10.78 5.62
N LYS A 355 -10.41 11.07 6.29
CA LYS A 355 -11.71 10.59 5.84
C LYS A 355 -12.00 11.15 4.45
N ASP A 356 -11.79 12.45 4.28
CA ASP A 356 -12.02 13.13 3.00
C ASP A 356 -11.12 12.55 1.90
N PHE A 357 -9.83 12.32 2.22
CA PHE A 357 -8.91 11.62 1.32
C PHE A 357 -9.43 10.22 0.91
N ALA A 358 -9.80 9.36 1.88
CA ALA A 358 -10.31 8.02 1.61
C ALA A 358 -11.60 8.03 0.78
N MET A 359 -12.54 8.93 1.12
CA MET A 359 -13.79 9.09 0.38
C MET A 359 -13.55 9.62 -1.04
N SER A 360 -12.61 10.54 -1.23
CA SER A 360 -12.20 10.99 -2.56
C SER A 360 -11.65 9.85 -3.41
N VAL A 361 -10.84 8.95 -2.83
CA VAL A 361 -10.35 7.76 -3.53
C VAL A 361 -11.48 6.80 -3.87
N LYS A 362 -12.43 6.60 -2.96
CA LYS A 362 -13.64 5.79 -3.21
C LYS A 362 -14.44 6.34 -4.39
N HIS A 363 -14.73 7.64 -4.41
CA HIS A 363 -15.47 8.27 -5.50
C HIS A 363 -14.69 8.28 -6.82
N ALA A 364 -13.39 8.57 -6.79
CA ALA A 364 -12.56 8.57 -7.99
C ALA A 364 -12.42 7.17 -8.60
N SER A 365 -12.29 6.13 -7.77
CA SER A 365 -12.28 4.74 -8.22
C SER A 365 -13.64 4.29 -8.78
N GLU A 366 -14.77 4.76 -8.22
CA GLU A 366 -16.10 4.52 -8.78
C GLU A 366 -16.29 5.16 -10.16
N ASN A 367 -15.88 6.42 -10.29
CA ASN A 367 -15.97 7.11 -11.57
C ASN A 367 -15.11 6.41 -12.63
N TRP A 368 -13.88 6.02 -12.26
CA TRP A 368 -13.02 5.21 -13.13
C TRP A 368 -13.70 3.91 -13.57
N ARG A 369 -14.34 3.20 -12.64
CA ARG A 369 -15.08 1.95 -12.92
C ARG A 369 -16.18 2.20 -13.96
N ILE A 370 -16.97 3.26 -13.78
CA ILE A 370 -18.09 3.61 -14.67
C ILE A 370 -17.56 4.03 -16.05
N GLU A 371 -16.61 4.95 -16.09
CA GLU A 371 -16.00 5.49 -17.32
C GLU A 371 -15.40 4.39 -18.20
N ARG A 372 -14.88 3.31 -17.59
CA ARG A 372 -14.26 2.18 -18.31
C ARG A 372 -15.15 0.95 -18.46
N GLY A 373 -16.41 1.04 -18.07
CA GLY A 373 -17.38 -0.06 -18.20
C GLY A 373 -17.03 -1.29 -17.36
N TYR A 374 -16.37 -1.12 -16.22
CA TYR A 374 -16.08 -2.22 -15.30
C TYR A 374 -17.36 -2.60 -14.54
N SER A 375 -17.66 -3.89 -14.49
CA SER A 375 -18.75 -4.40 -13.65
C SER A 375 -18.46 -4.16 -12.17
N LYS A 376 -19.53 -3.98 -11.37
CA LYS A 376 -19.38 -4.10 -9.92
C LYS A 376 -18.93 -5.53 -9.59
N THR A 377 -18.10 -5.67 -8.58
CA THR A 377 -17.71 -6.99 -8.06
C THR A 377 -18.92 -7.69 -7.42
N TRP A 378 -18.93 -9.03 -7.45
CA TRP A 378 -19.94 -9.87 -6.81
C TRP A 378 -20.14 -9.54 -5.33
N ARG A 379 -19.04 -9.30 -4.59
CA ARG A 379 -19.04 -8.86 -3.19
C ARG A 379 -19.83 -7.58 -2.98
N ARG A 380 -19.62 -6.59 -3.85
CA ARG A 380 -20.31 -5.30 -3.74
C ARG A 380 -21.80 -5.45 -4.04
N ILE A 381 -22.15 -6.26 -5.04
CA ILE A 381 -23.54 -6.54 -5.38
C ILE A 381 -24.25 -7.25 -4.22
N ALA A 382 -23.61 -8.25 -3.60
CA ALA A 382 -24.16 -8.95 -2.45
C ALA A 382 -24.42 -7.98 -1.28
N PHE A 383 -23.42 -7.19 -0.91
CA PHE A 383 -23.51 -6.20 0.17
C PHE A 383 -24.61 -5.14 -0.08
N GLU A 384 -24.66 -4.53 -1.27
CA GLU A 384 -25.68 -3.53 -1.62
C GLU A 384 -27.11 -4.12 -1.72
N ASN A 385 -27.24 -5.44 -1.88
CA ASN A 385 -28.53 -6.10 -1.89
C ASN A 385 -29.02 -6.43 -0.48
N GLU A 386 -28.11 -6.77 0.44
CA GLU A 386 -28.39 -6.93 1.87
C GLU A 386 -28.87 -5.61 2.48
N GLU A 387 -28.17 -4.49 2.22
CA GLU A 387 -28.56 -3.15 2.71
C GLU A 387 -29.92 -2.64 2.19
N LYS A 388 -30.48 -3.23 1.12
CA LYS A 388 -31.82 -2.87 0.62
C LYS A 388 -32.95 -3.68 1.26
N GLN A 389 -32.60 -4.76 1.95
CA GLN A 389 -33.56 -5.64 2.63
C GLN A 389 -33.77 -5.23 4.09
N ASP A 390 -32.80 -4.50 4.66
CA ASP A 390 -32.90 -3.76 5.92
C ASP A 390 -33.55 -2.38 5.73
#